data_AF-A0AAW6NIY0-F1
#
_entry.id   AF-A0AAW6NIY0-F1
#
_cell.length_a   1.000
_cell.length_b   1.000
_cell.length_c   1.000
_cell.angle_alpha   90.00
_cell.angle_beta   90.00
_cell.angle_gamma   90.00
#
_symmetry.space_group_name_H-M   'P 1'
#
loop_
_entity.id
_entity.type
_entity.pdbx_description
1 polymer ?
#
loop_
_entity_poly.entity_id
_entity_poly.type
_entity_poly.pdbx_seq_one_letter_code
_entity_poly.pdbx_strand_id
1 'polypeptide(L)'
;SVDTDKSNCIVLDRTRKKVPVLVHLSSGPVKEEWKIEHQVEKTKSGKNFIQTRMIRPDGNFVVPASSERGIFSGKHYSQAS
;
A
#
# COMPACT_ATOMS: atom_id res chain seq x y z
N SER A 1 -16.65 -6.57 -17.30
CA SER A 1 -15.31 -6.65 -16.67
C SER A 1 -15.14 -5.42 -15.83
N VAL A 2 -14.70 -5.54 -14.58
CA VAL A 2 -14.33 -4.36 -13.78
C VAL A 2 -13.00 -3.89 -14.35
N ASP A 3 -13.06 -2.90 -15.25
CA ASP A 3 -11.88 -2.16 -15.68
C ASP A 3 -11.39 -1.38 -14.44
N THR A 4 -10.53 -2.01 -13.66
CA THR A 4 -9.74 -1.29 -12.65
C THR A 4 -8.76 -0.42 -13.40
N ASP A 5 -9.25 0.75 -13.81
CA ASP A 5 -8.43 1.81 -14.37
C ASP A 5 -7.29 2.09 -13.37
N LYS A 6 -6.07 1.68 -13.76
CA LYS A 6 -4.88 1.78 -12.92
C LYS A 6 -4.56 3.23 -12.55
N SER A 7 -5.20 4.19 -13.21
CA SER A 7 -5.16 5.62 -12.87
C SER A 7 -5.66 5.93 -11.45
N ASN A 8 -6.53 5.09 -10.86
CA ASN A 8 -7.14 5.32 -9.55
C ASN A 8 -6.47 4.56 -8.39
N CYS A 9 -5.31 3.93 -8.63
CA CYS A 9 -4.63 3.12 -7.62
C CYS A 9 -3.27 3.67 -7.24
N ILE A 10 -2.94 3.59 -5.94
CA ILE A 10 -1.59 3.87 -5.46
C ILE A 10 -0.78 2.57 -5.57
N VAL A 11 0.18 2.55 -6.49
CA VAL A 11 1.12 1.44 -6.61
C VAL A 11 2.23 1.60 -5.57
N LEU A 12 2.31 0.64 -4.64
CA LEU A 12 3.33 0.58 -3.60
C LEU A 12 4.56 -0.18 -4.12
N ASP A 13 5.38 0.48 -4.94
CA ASP A 13 6.67 -0.06 -5.37
C ASP A 13 7.71 -0.05 -4.23
N ARG A 14 8.64 -1.01 -4.24
CA ARG A 14 9.67 -1.21 -3.19
C ARG A 14 10.68 -0.06 -3.07
N THR A 15 10.83 0.76 -4.11
CA THR A 15 11.76 1.90 -4.10
C THR A 15 11.13 3.15 -3.51
N ARG A 16 9.80 3.15 -3.34
CA ARG A 16 9.04 4.34 -2.98
C ARG A 16 8.90 4.46 -1.47
N LYS A 17 9.40 5.56 -0.91
CA LYS A 17 9.31 5.85 0.54
C LYS A 17 8.11 6.73 0.90
N LYS A 18 7.53 7.44 -0.07
CA LYS A 18 6.42 8.38 0.13
C LYS A 18 5.52 8.50 -1.10
N VAL A 19 4.26 8.87 -0.86
CA VAL A 19 3.25 9.12 -1.90
C VAL A 19 2.53 10.44 -1.61
N PRO A 20 2.43 11.35 -2.59
CA PRO A 20 1.55 12.51 -2.48
C PRO A 20 0.09 12.06 -2.60
N VAL A 21 -0.75 12.48 -1.66
CA VAL A 21 -2.18 12.15 -1.59
C VAL A 21 -2.99 13.43 -1.49
N LEU A 22 -4.06 13.53 -2.27
CA LEU A 22 -5.04 14.60 -2.15
C LEU A 22 -6.20 14.10 -1.27
N VAL A 23 -6.33 14.68 -0.07
CA VAL A 23 -7.39 14.34 0.88
C VAL A 23 -8.50 15.35 0.75
N HIS A 24 -9.72 14.90 0.51
CA HIS A 24 -10.90 15.76 0.46
C HIS A 24 -11.54 15.85 1.85
N LEU A 25 -11.31 16.95 2.55
CA LEU A 25 -11.93 17.27 3.84
C LEU A 25 -13.12 18.21 3.65
N SER A 26 -13.99 18.32 4.66
CA SER A 26 -15.09 19.29 4.68
C SER A 26 -14.60 20.74 4.59
N SER A 27 -13.39 21.03 5.09
CA SER A 27 -12.71 22.32 4.98
C SER A 27 -12.07 22.58 3.60
N GLY A 28 -12.15 21.61 2.68
CA GLY A 28 -11.52 21.67 1.36
C GLY A 28 -10.43 20.62 1.16
N PRO A 29 -9.90 20.49 -0.07
CA PRO A 29 -8.87 19.52 -0.39
C PRO A 29 -7.50 19.92 0.17
N VAL A 30 -6.79 18.96 0.75
CA VAL A 30 -5.45 19.13 1.32
C VAL A 30 -4.48 18.15 0.66
N LYS A 31 -3.28 18.63 0.31
CA LYS A 31 -2.20 17.78 -0.18
C LYS A 31 -1.38 17.27 1.00
N GLU A 32 -1.26 15.95 1.12
CA GLU A 32 -0.47 15.29 2.15
C GLU A 32 0.63 14.43 1.52
N GLU A 33 1.72 14.22 2.25
CA GLU A 33 2.72 13.20 1.92
C GLU A 33 2.57 12.02 2.89
N TRP A 34 2.20 10.86 2.36
CA TRP A 34 2.05 9.63 3.15
C TRP A 34 3.31 8.78 3.02
N LYS A 35 3.77 8.21 4.13
CA LYS A 35 4.97 7.36 4.16
C LYS A 35 4.62 5.94 3.71
N ILE A 36 5.53 5.31 2.98
CA ILE A 36 5.52 3.87 2.72
C ILE A 36 6.67 3.24 3.50
N GLU A 37 6.36 2.19 4.25
CA GLU A 37 7.34 1.34 4.91
C GLU A 37 7.31 -0.08 4.35
N HIS A 38 8.49 -0.66 4.20
CA HIS A 38 8.68 -2.06 3.85
C HIS A 38 9.42 -2.75 5.00
N GLN A 39 8.79 -3.73 5.63
CA GLN A 39 9.38 -4.51 6.71
C GLN A 39 9.49 -5.96 6.27
N VAL A 40 10.66 -6.58 6.48
CA VAL A 40 10.84 -8.02 6.24
C VAL A 40 10.40 -8.74 7.50
N GLU A 41 9.37 -9.58 7.37
CA GLU A 41 8.85 -10.39 8.46
C GLU A 41 9.05 -11.87 8.15
N LYS A 42 9.10 -12.69 9.20
CA LYS A 42 9.16 -14.15 9.12
C LYS A 42 7.84 -14.75 9.55
N THR A 43 7.29 -15.60 8.71
CA THR A 43 6.16 -16.45 9.08
C THR A 43 6.57 -17.47 10.15
N LYS A 44 5.58 -18.06 10.84
CA LYS A 44 5.81 -19.14 11.82
C LYS A 44 6.50 -20.37 11.21
N SER A 45 6.37 -20.60 9.90
CA SER A 45 7.06 -21.66 9.16
C SER A 45 8.47 -21.27 8.67
N GLY A 46 8.97 -20.10 9.06
CA GLY A 46 10.32 -19.62 8.73
C GLY A 46 10.45 -18.95 7.36
N LYS A 47 9.37 -18.87 6.57
CA LYS A 47 9.37 -18.16 5.27
C LYS A 47 9.39 -16.65 5.49
N ASN A 48 10.33 -15.96 4.83
CA ASN A 48 10.36 -14.50 4.78
C ASN A 48 9.24 -13.96 3.87
N PHE A 49 8.63 -12.85 4.27
CA PHE A 49 7.77 -12.05 3.42
C PHE A 49 8.04 -10.57 3.67
N ILE A 50 7.70 -9.73 2.69
CA ILE A 50 7.78 -8.28 2.84
C ILE A 50 6.38 -7.78 3.14
N GLN A 51 6.22 -7.19 4.32
CA GLN A 51 5.03 -6.45 4.65
C GLN A 51 5.23 -4.99 4.24
N THR A 52 4.35 -4.50 3.37
CA THR A 52 4.33 -3.09 2.97
C THR A 52 3.18 -2.39 3.70
N ARG A 53 3.46 -1.25 4.33
CA ARG A 53 2.48 -0.45 5.07
C ARG A 53 2.52 0.99 4.57
N MET A 54 1.37 1.65 4.54
CA MET A 54 1.27 3.07 4.28
C MET A 54 0.83 3.79 5.55
N ILE A 55 1.49 4.90 5.88
CA ILE A 55 1.35 5.62 7.14
C ILE A 55 1.04 7.08 6.83
N ARG A 56 -0.05 7.59 7.41
CA ARG A 56 -0.48 8.99 7.30
C ARG A 56 0.42 9.92 8.14
N PRO A 57 0.35 11.25 7.92
CA PRO A 57 1.12 12.21 8.70
C PRO A 57 0.82 12.19 10.20
N ASP A 58 -0.39 11.79 10.58
CA ASP A 58 -0.83 11.61 11.97
C ASP A 58 -0.27 10.33 12.64
N GLY A 59 0.49 9.52 11.89
CA GLY A 59 1.07 8.26 12.36
C GLY A 59 0.15 7.04 12.22
N ASN A 60 -1.09 7.21 11.76
CA ASN A 60 -2.03 6.11 11.60
C ASN A 60 -1.77 5.30 10.32
N PHE A 61 -1.99 3.99 10.40
CA PHE A 61 -1.92 3.11 9.23
C PHE A 61 -3.11 3.33 8.30
N VAL A 62 -2.84 3.29 7.01
CA VAL A 62 -3.89 3.22 5.98
C VAL A 62 -4.23 1.75 5.72
N VAL A 63 -5.51 1.41 5.88
CA VAL A 63 -6.03 0.09 5.58
C VAL A 63 -6.83 0.13 4.26
N PRO A 64 -6.66 -0.83 3.34
CA PRO A 64 -7.49 -0.94 2.15
C PRO A 64 -8.98 -1.10 2.50
N ALA A 65 -9.86 -0.52 1.69
CA ALA A 65 -11.31 -0.53 1.95
C ALA A 65 -11.96 -1.91 1.84
N SER A 66 -11.36 -2.86 1.10
CA SER A 66 -11.82 -4.26 1.10
C SER A 66 -11.05 -5.09 2.12
N SER A 67 -11.76 -5.44 3.19
CA SER A 67 -11.36 -6.39 4.24
C SER A 67 -11.75 -7.82 3.91
N GLU A 68 -12.14 -8.13 2.66
CA GLU A 68 -12.14 -9.52 2.22
C GLU A 68 -10.75 -10.05 2.53
N ARG A 69 -10.70 -11.15 3.29
CA ARG A 69 -9.51 -11.76 3.91
C ARG A 69 -8.47 -12.27 2.90
N GLY A 70 -8.26 -11.57 1.80
CA GLY A 70 -7.08 -11.65 0.98
C GLY A 70 -5.92 -11.10 1.80
N ILE A 71 -5.21 -12.01 2.45
CA ILE A 71 -3.76 -11.90 2.60
C ILE A 71 -3.26 -11.22 1.31
N PHE A 72 -2.77 -9.98 1.40
CA PHE A 72 -1.98 -9.40 0.32
C PHE A 72 -0.64 -10.16 0.31
N SER A 73 -0.70 -11.45 -0.05
CA SER A 73 0.44 -12.11 -0.63
C SER A 73 0.57 -11.39 -1.95
N GLY A 74 1.50 -10.44 -2.03
CA GLY A 74 2.04 -10.07 -3.31
C GLY A 74 2.45 -11.38 -3.97
N LYS A 75 1.60 -11.93 -4.83
CA LYS A 75 2.02 -12.97 -5.76
C LYS A 75 3.23 -12.36 -6.41
N HIS A 76 4.35 -13.05 -6.22
CA HIS A 76 5.62 -12.66 -6.78
C HIS A 76 5.35 -12.28 -8.23
N TYR A 77 5.51 -10.99 -8.57
CA TYR A 77 5.91 -10.66 -9.91
C TYR A 77 7.38 -11.10 -9.99
N SER A 78 7.58 -12.42 -10.09
CA SER A 78 8.74 -12.92 -10.81
C SER A 78 8.52 -12.45 -12.23
N GLN A 79 9.37 -11.53 -12.69
CA GLN A 79 9.60 -11.37 -14.12
C GLN A 79 9.81 -12.77 -14.68
N ALA A 80 8.94 -13.18 -15.59
CA ALA A 80 9.17 -14.31 -16.45
C ALA A 80 9.90 -13.78 -17.69
N SER A 81 11.02 -14.46 -17.99
CA SER A 81 12.01 -14.32 -19.08
C SER A 81 12.68 -12.97 -19.27
#